data_AF-A0A259D190-F1
#
_entry.id   AF-A0A259D190-F1
#
_cell.length_a   1.000
_cell.length_b   1.000
_cell.length_c   1.000
_cell.angle_alpha   90.00
_cell.angle_beta   90.00
_cell.angle_gamma   90.00
#
_symmetry.space_group_name_H-M   'P 1'
#
loop_
_entity.id
_entity.type
_entity.pdbx_description
1 polymer ?
#
loop_
_entity_poly.entity_id
_entity_poly.type
_entity_poly.pdbx_seq_one_letter_code
_entity_poly.pdbx_strand_id
1 'polypeptide(L)' 'MKIAMWSGPRNLSTALMYAFAARPDCAVSDEPFYAAYLHATGLDHPMRAAVIGSQPTDPAEVAAQCTGPNP' A
#
# COMPACT_ATOMS: atom_id res chain seq x y z
N MET A 1 -8.96 3.16 -14.73
CA MET A 1 -8.98 1.72 -14.42
C MET A 1 -8.23 1.52 -13.12
N LYS A 2 -8.64 0.58 -12.25
CA LYS A 2 -7.95 0.30 -10.99
C LYS A 2 -7.45 -1.13 -11.00
N ILE A 3 -6.23 -1.35 -10.52
CA ILE A 3 -5.62 -2.67 -10.42
C ILE A 3 -5.28 -2.90 -8.96
N ALA A 4 -5.90 -3.91 -8.36
CA ALA A 4 -5.52 -4.40 -7.03
C ALA A 4 -4.65 -5.64 -7.22
N MET A 5 -3.44 -5.61 -6.68
CA MET A 5 -2.44 -6.66 -6.83
C MET A 5 -2.12 -7.25 -5.46
N TRP A 6 -2.12 -8.57 -5.38
CA TRP A 6 -1.62 -9.32 -4.23
C TRP A 6 -0.51 -10.23 -4.69
N SER A 7 0.58 -10.27 -3.93
CA SER A 7 1.72 -11.14 -4.22
C SER A 7 2.39 -11.55 -2.93
N GLY A 8 3.03 -12.72 -2.95
CA GLY A 8 3.91 -13.15 -1.87
C GLY A 8 5.27 -12.45 -1.93
N PRO A 9 6.06 -12.52 -0.84
CA PRO A 9 7.43 -12.03 -0.83
C PRO A 9 8.26 -12.66 -1.96
N ARG A 10 9.15 -11.86 -2.58
CA ARG A 10 10.08 -12.29 -3.64
C ARG A 10 9.40 -12.82 -4.91
N ASN A 11 8.16 -12.39 -5.19
CA ASN A 11 7.40 -12.81 -6.37
C ASN A 11 7.14 -11.66 -7.36
N LEU A 12 8.22 -10.92 -7.70
CA LEU A 12 8.26 -9.87 -8.74
C LEU A 12 7.29 -8.67 -8.58
N SER A 13 6.55 -8.56 -7.48
CA SER A 13 5.60 -7.46 -7.22
C SER A 13 6.26 -6.09 -7.29
N THR A 14 7.45 -5.94 -6.70
CA THR A 14 8.21 -4.69 -6.75
C THR A 14 8.59 -4.28 -8.18
N ALA A 15 9.01 -5.24 -9.02
CA ALA A 15 9.36 -4.96 -10.40
C ALA A 15 8.12 -4.52 -11.21
N LEU A 16 6.99 -5.20 -11.00
CA LEU A 16 5.72 -4.84 -11.61
C LEU A 16 5.24 -3.45 -11.15
N MET A 17 5.37 -3.16 -9.85
CA MET A 17 5.05 -1.86 -9.26
C MET A 17 5.85 -0.74 -9.93
N TYR A 18 7.17 -0.91 -10.09
CA TYR A 18 8.02 0.07 -10.77
C TYR A 18 7.67 0.24 -12.25
N ALA A 19 7.27 -0.82 -12.96
CA ALA A 19 6.86 -0.73 -14.35
C ALA A 19 5.61 0.17 -14.53
N PHE A 20 4.65 0.12 -13.60
CA PHE A 20 3.52 1.03 -13.59
C PHE A 20 3.92 2.45 -13.14
N ALA A 21 4.73 2.58 -12.10
CA ALA A 21 5.17 3.88 -11.57
C ALA A 21 6.03 4.68 -12.56
N ALA A 22 6.67 4.01 -13.53
CA ALA A 22 7.43 4.67 -14.61
C ALA A 22 6.54 5.35 -15.65
N ARG A 23 5.22 5.15 -15.61
CA ARG A 23 4.29 5.76 -16.56
C ARG A 23 3.72 7.07 -15.99
N PRO A 24 3.65 8.15 -16.80
CA PRO A 24 3.14 9.44 -16.33
C PRO A 24 1.63 9.46 -16.07
N ASP A 25 0.89 8.48 -16.62
CA ASP A 25 -0.57 8.34 -16.50
C ASP A 25 -0.98 7.35 -15.40
N CYS A 26 -0.08 7.01 -14.47
CA CYS A 26 -0.33 5.99 -13.47
C CYS A 26 0.17 6.42 -12.09
N ALA A 27 -0.66 6.23 -11.07
CA ALA A 27 -0.26 6.29 -9.66
C ALA A 27 -0.21 4.88 -9.09
N VAL A 28 0.75 4.65 -8.21
CA VAL A 28 0.98 3.35 -7.56
C VAL A 28 1.12 3.55 -6.06
N SER A 29 0.58 2.61 -5.29
CA SER A 29 0.69 2.58 -3.83
C SER A 29 1.26 1.24 -3.41
N ASP A 30 2.27 1.27 -2.55
CA ASP A 30 2.95 0.09 -2.01
C ASP A 30 2.36 -0.29 -0.65
N GLU A 31 1.83 -1.50 -0.54
CA GLU A 31 1.23 -2.07 0.68
C GLU A 31 0.35 -1.08 1.50
N PRO A 32 -0.69 -0.46 0.91
CA PRO A 32 -1.41 0.66 1.51
C PRO A 32 -2.12 0.36 2.85
N PHE A 33 -2.40 -0.91 3.13
CA PHE A 33 -3.09 -1.35 4.34
C PHE A 33 -2.13 -1.76 5.47
N TYR A 34 -0.82 -1.61 5.30
CA TYR A 34 0.15 -2.20 6.22
C TYR A 34 0.16 -1.50 7.59
N ALA A 35 0.08 -0.17 7.61
CA ALA A 35 -0.08 0.58 8.87
C ALA A 35 -1.40 0.25 9.58
N ALA A 36 -2.52 0.21 8.86
CA ALA A 36 -3.82 -0.18 9.42
C ALA A 36 -3.78 -1.59 10.02
N TYR A 37 -3.13 -2.54 9.34
CA TYR A 37 -2.93 -3.90 9.83
C TYR A 37 -2.08 -3.94 11.11
N LEU A 38 -0.91 -3.28 11.15
CA LEU A 38 -0.04 -3.25 12.33
C LEU A 38 -0.68 -2.51 13.52
N HIS A 39 -1.49 -1.49 13.23
CA HIS A 39 -2.24 -0.75 14.23
C HIS A 39 -3.34 -1.63 14.83
N ALA A 40 -4.16 -2.28 14.00
CA ALA A 40 -5.28 -3.11 14.45
C ALA A 40 -4.85 -4.39 15.19
N THR A 41 -3.77 -5.02 14.74
CA THR A 41 -3.31 -6.30 15.31
C THR A 41 -2.40 -6.14 16.52
N GLY A 42 -1.72 -5.00 16.66
CA GLY A 42 -0.69 -4.82 17.68
C GLY A 42 0.53 -5.73 17.50
N LEU A 43 0.71 -6.33 16.31
CA LEU A 43 1.83 -7.23 16.01
C LEU A 43 3.17 -6.54 16.28
N ASP A 44 4.05 -7.21 17.02
CA ASP A 44 5.43 -6.75 17.19
C ASP A 44 6.19 -6.94 15.88
N HIS A 45 6.60 -5.81 15.28
CA HIS A 45 7.18 -5.77 13.95
C HIS A 45 8.35 -4.78 13.93
N PRO A 46 9.47 -5.12 13.26
CA PRO A 46 10.55 -4.17 13.03
C PRO A 46 10.04 -2.86 12.44
N MET A 47 10.49 -1.72 12.96
CA MET A 47 10.08 -0.41 12.48
C MET A 47 8.56 -0.12 12.57
N ARG A 48 7.79 -0.87 13.37
CA ARG A 48 6.33 -0.71 13.52
C ARG A 48 5.88 0.74 13.65
N ALA A 49 6.53 1.50 14.56
CA ALA A 49 6.18 2.90 14.80
C ALA A 49 6.42 3.77 13.57
N ALA A 50 7.48 3.52 12.80
CA ALA A 50 7.77 4.26 11.58
C ALA A 50 6.76 3.93 10.47
N VAL A 51 6.39 2.65 10.31
CA VAL A 51 5.36 2.23 9.36
C VAL A 51 4.01 2.88 9.68
N ILE A 52 3.57 2.78 10.94
CA ILE A 52 2.32 3.41 11.42
C ILE A 52 2.36 4.93 11.24
N GLY A 53 3.52 5.58 11.42
CA GLY A 53 3.67 7.01 11.21
C GLY A 53 3.66 7.45 9.74
N SER A 54 3.85 6.54 8.79
CA SER A 54 3.97 6.84 7.36
C SER A 54 2.68 6.72 6.55
N GLN A 55 1.64 6.07 7.09
CA GLN A 55 0.40 5.75 6.37
C GLN A 55 -0.82 5.84 7.31
N PRO A 56 -2.06 5.99 6.79
CA PRO A 56 -3.26 5.97 7.59
C PRO A 56 -3.45 4.65 8.37
N THR A 57 -3.96 4.76 9.59
CA THR A 57 -4.27 3.59 10.44
C THR A 57 -5.73 3.15 10.35
N ASP A 58 -6.61 3.97 9.79
CA ASP A 58 -8.01 3.61 9.54
C ASP A 58 -8.14 2.92 8.17
N PRO A 59 -8.54 1.63 8.13
CA PRO A 59 -8.72 0.93 6.85
C PRO A 59 -9.81 1.55 5.96
N ALA A 60 -10.79 2.27 6.51
CA ALA A 60 -11.80 2.96 5.71
C ALA A 60 -11.20 4.16 4.95
N GLU A 61 -10.28 4.89 5.58
CA GLU A 61 -9.54 5.97 4.95
C GLU A 61 -8.65 5.43 3.81
N VAL A 62 -7.93 4.33 4.06
CA VAL A 62 -7.10 3.66 3.04
C VAL A 62 -7.97 3.21 1.85
N ALA A 63 -9.13 2.60 2.12
CA ALA A 63 -10.05 2.18 1.05
C ALA A 63 -10.57 3.36 0.22
N ALA A 64 -10.86 4.49 0.84
CA ALA A 64 -11.25 5.71 0.14
C ALA A 64 -10.13 6.23 -0.77
N GLN A 65 -8.87 6.21 -0.29
CA GLN A 65 -7.71 6.59 -1.11
C GLN A 65 -7.52 5.65 -2.32
N CYS A 66 -7.60 4.33 -2.13
CA CYS A 66 -7.48 3.36 -3.22
C CYS A 66 -8.61 3.45 -4.25
N THR A 67 -9.79 3.93 -3.85
CA THR A 67 -10.97 4.04 -4.73
C THR A 67 -11.20 5.44 -5.29
N GLY A 68 -10.33 6.40 -4.96
CA GLY A 68 -10.37 7.79 -5.41
C GLY A 68 -10.18 7.99 -6.92
N PRO A 69 -10.10 9.24 -7.40
CA PRO A 69 -9.88 9.54 -8.81
C PRO A 69 -8.52 8.98 -9.27
N ASN A 70 -8.45 8.55 -10.53
CA ASN A 70 -7.17 8.21 -11.15
C ASN A 70 -6.50 9.49 -11.65
N PRO A 71 -5.16 9.55 -11.72
CA PRO A 71 -4.43 10.59 -12.43
C PRO A 71 -4.83 10.72 -13.91
#